data_AF-A0A535I2D6-F1
#
_entry.id   AF-A0A535I2D6-F1
#
_cell.length_a   1.000
_cell.length_b   1.000
_cell.length_c   1.000
_cell.angle_alpha   90.00
_cell.angle_beta   90.00
_cell.angle_gamma   90.00
#
_symmetry.space_group_name_H-M   'P 1'
#
loop_
_entity.id
_entity.type
_entity.pdbx_description
1 polymer ?
#
loop_
_entity_poly.entity_id
_entity_poly.type
_entity_poly.pdbx_seq_one_letter_code
_entity_poly.pdbx_strand_id
1 'polypeptide(L)'
;MHRLTDGEFIGVQVKSRTDLRHGMVSIVIPSTRLVDDRALIVAGLLTDDGLGSMLLVIDEGTFKKVAARDVAAGEEVYFAEFSVDDFSRSHWRPFLVARKRLAERLMGSPPPAPAIEFPADLSLRPMDRHNQWLGFLGESEVVRRLAENSRLDLFRPFPDLEMVEVLARDNATGGYLGLQVKAAGPVAHGAEVRVAIHKATFIPASNTFVLVLAWIAENQRFADECLVVPTLDLPAIAREDATHWRLNFRPNNPERTPLDPYRHPLSKLSQLAEDLTVL
;
A
#
# COMPACT_ATOMS: atom_id res chain seq x y z
N MET A 1 -3.21 4.52 2.51
CA MET A 1 -2.24 5.10 3.47
C MET A 1 -1.97 4.09 4.57
N HIS A 2 -0.74 3.96 5.03
CA HIS A 2 -0.36 3.03 6.11
C HIS A 2 0.06 3.80 7.35
N ARG A 3 -0.56 3.53 8.50
CA ARG A 3 -0.25 4.17 9.77
C ARG A 3 0.76 3.31 10.53
N LEU A 4 2.02 3.73 10.52
CA LEU A 4 3.15 2.99 11.09
C LEU A 4 3.05 2.70 12.59
N THR A 5 2.32 3.52 13.33
CA THR A 5 2.22 3.39 14.79
C THR A 5 1.41 2.18 15.24
N ASP A 6 0.50 1.70 14.40
CA ASP A 6 -0.41 0.59 14.73
C ASP A 6 -0.69 -0.37 13.56
N GLY A 7 -0.05 -0.17 12.41
CA GLY A 7 -0.17 -1.05 11.25
C GLY A 7 -1.47 -0.87 10.45
N GLU A 8 -2.29 0.15 10.74
CA GLU A 8 -3.58 0.31 10.07
C GLU A 8 -3.40 0.76 8.61
N PHE A 9 -4.11 0.10 7.68
CA PHE A 9 -4.22 0.53 6.29
C PHE A 9 -5.56 1.23 6.05
N ILE A 10 -5.47 2.46 5.53
CA ILE A 10 -6.60 3.34 5.30
C ILE A 10 -6.73 3.57 3.79
N GLY A 11 -7.86 3.14 3.23
CA GLY A 11 -8.23 3.45 1.84
C GLY A 11 -8.47 4.95 1.68
N VAL A 12 -7.71 5.60 0.80
CA VAL A 12 -7.87 7.03 0.50
C VAL A 12 -8.08 7.20 -0.99
N GLN A 13 -9.23 7.76 -1.36
CA GLN A 13 -9.54 8.19 -2.71
C GLN A 13 -9.33 9.71 -2.80
N VAL A 14 -8.33 10.12 -3.57
CA VAL A 14 -8.07 11.54 -3.87
C VAL A 14 -8.69 11.86 -5.22
N LYS A 15 -9.60 12.84 -5.27
CA LYS A 15 -10.16 13.33 -6.53
C LYS A 15 -9.80 14.79 -6.73
N SER A 16 -9.11 15.08 -7.83
CA SER A 16 -8.82 16.44 -8.28
C SER A 16 -9.54 16.72 -9.59
N ARG A 17 -10.76 17.24 -9.47
CA ARG A 17 -11.41 18.07 -10.50
C ARG A 17 -12.36 18.99 -9.77
N THR A 18 -11.92 20.22 -9.57
CA THR A 18 -12.68 21.26 -8.88
C THR A 18 -12.57 22.52 -9.70
N ASP A 19 -13.63 22.84 -10.44
CA ASP A 19 -13.83 24.19 -10.92
C ASP A 19 -14.28 25.05 -9.74
N LEU A 20 -13.68 26.23 -9.58
CA LEU A 20 -14.19 27.23 -8.67
C LEU A 20 -15.43 27.86 -9.31
N ARG A 21 -16.64 27.46 -8.90
CA ARG A 21 -17.87 28.13 -9.33
C ARG A 21 -18.35 29.05 -8.22
N HIS A 22 -18.34 30.36 -8.48
CA HIS A 22 -18.81 31.38 -7.53
C HIS A 22 -18.13 31.32 -6.14
N GLY A 23 -16.84 30.97 -6.07
CA GLY A 23 -16.12 30.84 -4.79
C GLY A 23 -16.38 29.54 -4.01
N MET A 24 -17.09 28.60 -4.62
CA MET A 24 -17.37 27.28 -4.05
C MET A 24 -16.54 26.21 -4.74
N VAL A 25 -16.07 25.25 -3.95
CA VAL A 25 -15.49 24.00 -4.45
C VAL A 25 -16.64 23.06 -4.77
N SER A 26 -16.77 22.66 -6.03
CA SER A 26 -17.82 21.76 -6.51
C SER A 26 -17.22 20.41 -6.90
N ILE A 27 -17.82 19.33 -6.42
CA ILE A 27 -17.36 17.97 -6.63
C ILE A 27 -18.55 17.12 -7.06
N VAL A 28 -18.39 16.43 -8.18
CA VAL A 28 -19.41 15.52 -8.72
C VAL A 28 -18.77 14.13 -8.84
N ILE A 29 -19.42 13.14 -8.22
CA ILE A 29 -18.95 11.77 -8.19
C ILE A 29 -20.06 10.85 -8.70
N PRO A 30 -19.83 10.08 -9.78
CA PRO A 30 -20.76 9.04 -10.17
C PRO A 30 -20.95 7.99 -9.09
N SER A 31 -22.19 7.57 -8.88
CA SER A 31 -22.57 6.55 -7.87
C SER A 31 -21.77 5.25 -8.02
N THR A 32 -21.49 4.85 -9.26
CA THR A 32 -20.68 3.67 -9.60
C THR A 32 -19.22 3.74 -9.14
N ARG A 33 -18.75 4.93 -8.72
CA ARG A 33 -17.38 5.17 -8.23
C ARG A 33 -17.29 5.26 -6.70
N LEU A 34 -18.41 5.12 -6.00
CA LEU A 34 -18.48 5.09 -4.54
C LEU A 34 -18.83 3.67 -4.08
N VAL A 35 -17.84 2.78 -4.13
CA VAL A 35 -18.02 1.34 -3.93
C VAL A 35 -17.67 0.89 -2.51
N ASP A 36 -17.00 1.71 -1.73
CA ASP A 36 -16.51 1.36 -0.39
C ASP A 36 -16.88 2.43 0.63
N ASP A 37 -17.91 2.14 1.42
CA ASP A 37 -18.44 3.06 2.43
C ASP A 37 -17.40 3.52 3.46
N ARG A 38 -16.27 2.82 3.60
CA ARG A 38 -15.17 3.17 4.52
C ARG A 38 -14.04 3.96 3.86
N ALA A 39 -13.99 4.04 2.52
CA ALA A 39 -12.95 4.80 1.83
C ALA A 39 -13.11 6.30 2.11
N LEU A 40 -11.99 6.99 2.35
CA LEU A 40 -12.01 8.44 2.56
C LEU A 40 -11.92 9.18 1.23
N ILE A 41 -12.89 10.06 0.99
CA ILE A 41 -12.84 11.07 -0.05
C ILE A 41 -12.06 12.27 0.48
N VAL A 42 -10.96 12.62 -0.18
CA VAL A 42 -10.20 13.85 0.06
C VAL A 42 -10.37 14.79 -1.12
N ALA A 43 -10.87 15.97 -0.83
CA ALA A 43 -11.47 16.87 -1.79
C ALA A 43 -11.06 18.31 -1.48
N GLY A 44 -10.47 19.03 -2.43
CA GLY A 44 -9.99 20.39 -2.19
C GLY A 44 -9.75 21.18 -3.46
N LEU A 45 -9.73 22.50 -3.33
CA LEU A 45 -9.35 23.39 -4.42
C LEU A 45 -7.88 23.20 -4.76
N LEU A 46 -7.55 23.02 -6.04
CA LEU A 46 -6.18 23.11 -6.52
C LEU A 46 -5.91 24.53 -7.03
N THR A 47 -4.92 25.20 -6.47
CA THR A 47 -4.45 26.54 -6.89
C THR A 47 -3.06 26.44 -7.52
N ASP A 48 -2.55 27.55 -8.05
CA ASP A 48 -1.19 27.63 -8.61
C ASP A 48 -0.11 27.30 -7.55
N ASP A 49 -0.38 27.55 -6.27
CA ASP A 49 0.47 27.22 -5.12
C ASP A 49 0.23 25.79 -4.57
N GLY A 50 -0.54 24.98 -5.29
CA GLY A 50 -0.86 23.60 -4.94
C GLY A 50 -2.21 23.46 -4.21
N LEU A 51 -2.31 22.46 -3.35
CA LEU A 51 -3.58 22.12 -2.70
C LEU A 51 -4.02 23.22 -1.72
N GLY A 52 -5.28 23.65 -1.81
CA GLY A 52 -5.88 24.71 -1.01
C GLY A 52 -5.84 24.47 0.50
N SER A 53 -6.07 25.53 1.27
CA SER A 53 -5.92 25.54 2.72
C SER A 53 -6.96 24.70 3.47
N MET A 54 -8.11 24.44 2.87
CA MET A 54 -9.21 23.65 3.44
C MET A 54 -9.60 22.51 2.51
N LEU A 55 -9.86 21.35 3.09
CA LEU A 55 -10.16 20.09 2.41
C LEU A 55 -11.43 19.48 3.00
N LEU A 56 -12.32 18.99 2.16
CA LEU A 56 -13.36 18.06 2.55
C LEU A 56 -12.72 16.67 2.72
N VAL A 57 -12.86 16.09 3.92
CA VAL A 57 -12.38 14.75 4.27
C VAL A 57 -13.53 13.97 4.92
N ILE A 58 -14.10 13.03 4.17
CA ILE A 58 -15.33 12.33 4.52
C ILE A 58 -15.31 10.90 3.97
N ASP A 59 -15.85 9.92 4.70
CA ASP A 59 -16.01 8.56 4.19
C ASP A 59 -17.14 8.48 3.16
N GLU A 60 -17.03 7.55 2.19
CA GLU A 60 -18.03 7.43 1.12
C GLU A 60 -19.45 7.16 1.66
N GLY A 61 -19.57 6.37 2.73
CA GLY A 61 -20.87 6.03 3.32
C GLY A 61 -21.58 7.25 3.89
N THR A 62 -20.85 8.11 4.59
CA THR A 62 -21.36 9.39 5.09
C THR A 62 -21.59 10.37 3.95
N PHE A 63 -20.70 10.42 2.96
CA PHE A 63 -20.87 11.26 1.77
C PHE A 63 -22.18 10.94 1.04
N LYS A 64 -22.51 9.67 0.80
CA LYS A 64 -23.78 9.24 0.18
C LYS A 64 -25.04 9.68 0.94
N LYS A 65 -24.92 9.94 2.26
CA LYS A 65 -26.02 10.38 3.13
C LYS A 65 -26.22 11.89 3.12
N VAL A 66 -25.13 12.66 3.01
CA VAL A 66 -25.16 14.13 3.17
C VAL A 66 -24.99 14.89 1.86
N ALA A 67 -24.40 14.28 0.84
CA ALA A 67 -24.28 14.85 -0.50
C ALA A 67 -25.65 14.91 -1.17
N ALA A 68 -25.84 15.94 -2.00
CA ALA A 68 -27.02 16.03 -2.83
C ALA A 68 -26.91 15.03 -3.99
N ARG A 69 -28.06 14.60 -4.51
CA ARG A 69 -28.16 13.61 -5.59
C ARG A 69 -28.72 14.27 -6.82
N ASP A 70 -28.16 13.91 -7.97
CA ASP A 70 -28.62 14.38 -9.28
C ASP A 70 -28.39 13.28 -10.33
N VAL A 71 -28.83 13.54 -11.57
CA VAL A 71 -28.57 12.68 -12.72
C VAL A 71 -27.81 13.47 -13.77
N ALA A 72 -26.58 13.06 -14.05
CA ALA A 72 -25.73 13.67 -15.08
C ALA A 72 -25.47 12.66 -16.20
N ALA A 73 -25.78 13.02 -17.44
CA ALA A 73 -25.62 12.16 -18.63
C ALA A 73 -26.27 10.76 -18.50
N GLY A 74 -27.37 10.65 -17.74
CA GLY A 74 -28.10 9.39 -17.52
C GLY A 74 -27.54 8.52 -16.39
N GLU A 75 -26.52 8.98 -15.65
CA GLU A 75 -25.95 8.30 -14.49
C GLU A 75 -26.30 9.04 -13.20
N GLU A 76 -26.65 8.31 -12.13
CA GLU A 76 -26.83 8.89 -10.80
C GLU A 76 -25.47 9.40 -10.28
N VAL A 77 -25.44 10.67 -9.90
CA VAL A 77 -24.26 11.34 -9.34
C VAL A 77 -24.57 11.91 -7.96
N TYR A 78 -23.55 11.88 -7.11
CA TYR A 78 -23.51 12.60 -5.84
C TYR A 78 -22.73 13.89 -6.03
N PHE A 79 -23.30 15.02 -5.61
CA PHE A 79 -22.65 16.31 -5.71
C PHE A 79 -22.51 16.99 -4.34
N ALA A 80 -21.37 17.66 -4.16
CA ALA A 80 -21.05 18.45 -2.97
C ALA A 80 -20.49 19.80 -3.38
N GLU A 81 -21.05 20.86 -2.79
CA GLU A 81 -20.56 22.23 -2.93
C GLU A 81 -20.28 22.81 -1.56
N PHE A 82 -19.06 23.32 -1.37
CA PHE A 82 -18.66 23.94 -0.11
C PHE A 82 -17.77 25.16 -0.34
N SER A 83 -17.94 26.17 0.52
CA SER A 83 -17.08 27.35 0.54
C SER A 83 -15.79 27.06 1.30
N VAL A 84 -14.68 27.55 0.77
CA VAL A 84 -13.38 27.56 1.46
C VAL A 84 -13.34 28.68 2.50
N ASP A 85 -14.06 29.79 2.25
CA ASP A 85 -13.95 31.04 3.00
C ASP A 85 -15.10 31.28 3.99
N ASP A 86 -16.31 30.77 3.72
CA ASP A 86 -17.47 30.86 4.63
C ASP A 86 -18.12 29.48 4.86
N PHE A 87 -17.50 28.69 5.74
CA PHE A 87 -17.98 27.36 6.11
C PHE A 87 -18.72 27.34 7.48
N SER A 88 -18.86 28.49 8.13
CA SER A 88 -19.38 28.60 9.51
C SER A 88 -20.79 28.05 9.67
N ARG A 89 -21.61 28.16 8.61
CA ARG A 89 -23.02 27.72 8.54
C ARG A 89 -23.23 26.50 7.64
N SER A 90 -22.15 25.91 7.11
CA SER A 90 -22.24 24.79 6.18
C SER A 90 -22.44 23.46 6.91
N HIS A 91 -23.32 22.60 6.39
CA HIS A 91 -23.44 21.22 6.88
C HIS A 91 -22.18 20.38 6.61
N TRP A 92 -21.31 20.85 5.70
CA TRP A 92 -19.99 20.26 5.47
C TRP A 92 -18.98 20.55 6.58
N ARG A 93 -19.26 21.50 7.49
CA ARG A 93 -18.32 21.95 8.53
C ARG A 93 -17.66 20.81 9.33
N PRO A 94 -18.34 19.73 9.75
CA PRO A 94 -17.71 18.64 10.49
C PRO A 94 -16.65 17.87 9.69
N PHE A 95 -16.69 17.98 8.36
CA PHE A 95 -15.83 17.24 7.43
C PHE A 95 -14.76 18.13 6.78
N LEU A 96 -14.79 19.44 7.04
CA LEU A 96 -13.81 20.40 6.53
C LEU A 96 -12.59 20.45 7.45
N VAL A 97 -11.43 20.19 6.87
CA VAL A 97 -10.15 20.02 7.56
C VAL A 97 -9.13 20.96 6.96
N ALA A 98 -8.48 21.74 7.81
CA ALA A 98 -7.34 22.54 7.39
C ALA A 98 -6.23 21.62 6.86
N ARG A 99 -5.60 21.96 5.73
CA ARG A 99 -4.54 21.18 5.08
C ARG A 99 -3.45 20.74 6.06
N LYS A 100 -3.06 21.62 7.00
CA LYS A 100 -2.06 21.35 8.04
C LYS A 100 -2.46 20.21 9.01
N ARG A 101 -3.76 19.95 9.15
CA ARG A 101 -4.35 18.91 10.01
C ARG A 101 -4.85 17.70 9.21
N LEU A 102 -4.58 17.66 7.90
CA LEU A 102 -4.98 16.52 7.07
C LEU A 102 -4.36 15.22 7.60
N ALA A 103 -3.08 15.26 7.99
CA ALA A 103 -2.41 14.10 8.57
C ALA A 103 -3.10 13.62 9.86
N GLU A 104 -3.44 14.53 10.78
CA GLU A 104 -4.17 14.20 12.01
C GLU A 104 -5.56 13.62 11.71
N ARG A 105 -6.25 14.15 10.69
CA ARG A 105 -7.57 13.64 10.31
C ARG A 105 -7.49 12.25 9.71
N LEU A 106 -6.52 12.03 8.82
CA LEU A 106 -6.35 10.76 8.11
C LEU A 106 -5.77 9.69 9.02
N MET A 107 -4.88 10.04 9.94
CA MET A 107 -4.12 9.08 10.73
C MET A 107 -4.37 9.16 12.25
N GLY A 108 -5.22 10.07 12.72
CA GLY A 108 -5.37 10.34 14.15
C GLY A 108 -4.23 11.21 14.71
N SER A 109 -4.34 11.61 15.98
CA SER A 109 -3.23 12.29 16.66
C SER A 109 -2.09 11.29 16.86
N PRO A 110 -0.85 11.64 16.46
CA PRO A 110 0.27 10.75 16.69
C PRO A 110 0.40 10.50 18.20
N PRO A 111 0.63 9.26 18.66
CA PRO A 111 1.12 9.04 20.02
C PRO A 111 2.42 9.85 20.19
N PRO A 112 2.77 10.28 21.42
CA PRO A 112 4.05 10.94 21.67
C PRO A 112 5.15 10.03 21.14
N ALA A 113 5.82 10.48 20.07
CA ALA A 113 6.87 9.70 19.46
C ALA A 113 8.02 9.57 20.48
N PRO A 114 8.54 8.35 20.74
CA PRO A 114 9.88 8.27 21.31
C PRO A 114 10.81 9.03 20.36
N ALA A 115 11.77 9.76 20.92
CA ALA A 115 12.76 10.48 20.13
C ALA A 115 13.57 9.46 19.31
N ILE A 116 13.14 9.21 18.08
CA ILE A 116 13.94 8.52 17.08
C ILE A 116 14.92 9.58 16.58
N GLU A 117 16.16 9.52 17.04
CA GLU A 117 17.25 10.28 16.44
C GLU A 117 17.42 9.77 15.01
N PHE A 118 16.86 10.50 14.04
CA PHE A 118 17.22 10.31 12.65
C PHE A 118 18.68 10.72 12.47
N PRO A 119 19.58 9.86 11.95
CA PRO A 119 20.92 10.27 11.61
C PRO A 119 20.84 11.48 10.66
N ALA A 120 21.56 12.55 10.99
CA ALA A 120 21.53 13.83 10.27
C ALA A 120 22.12 13.78 8.84
N ASP A 121 22.38 12.59 8.30
CA ASP A 121 22.88 12.38 6.95
C ASP A 121 21.92 11.50 6.14
N LEU A 122 20.84 12.12 5.67
CA LEU A 122 20.05 11.61 4.55
C LEU A 122 20.52 12.26 3.24
N SER A 123 21.83 12.38 3.01
CA SER A 123 22.32 12.51 1.64
C SER A 123 22.15 11.16 0.94
N LEU A 124 20.92 10.87 0.53
CA LEU A 124 20.66 9.80 -0.44
C LEU A 124 21.39 10.19 -1.72
N ARG A 125 22.65 9.71 -1.86
CA ARG A 125 23.36 9.75 -3.13
C ARG A 125 22.45 9.05 -4.14
N PRO A 126 22.29 9.58 -5.37
CA PRO A 126 21.59 8.87 -6.41
C PRO A 126 22.16 7.46 -6.53
N MET A 127 21.42 6.45 -6.08
CA MET A 127 21.85 5.06 -6.20
C MET A 127 21.90 4.71 -7.68
N ASP A 128 22.95 3.98 -8.09
CA ASP A 128 23.12 3.50 -9.45
C ASP A 128 21.88 2.69 -9.90
N ARG A 129 21.05 3.31 -10.74
CA ARG A 129 19.80 2.74 -11.29
C ARG A 129 20.01 1.42 -12.04
N HIS A 130 21.26 1.09 -12.40
CA HIS A 130 21.60 -0.12 -13.14
C HIS A 130 21.59 -1.41 -12.29
N ASN A 131 21.67 -1.34 -10.95
CA ASN A 131 21.69 -2.53 -10.08
C ASN A 131 20.35 -2.89 -9.40
N GLN A 132 19.30 -2.06 -9.57
CA GLN A 132 17.98 -2.26 -8.94
C GLN A 132 16.94 -2.97 -9.83
N TRP A 133 17.29 -3.26 -11.08
CA TRP A 133 16.32 -3.77 -12.05
C TRP A 133 15.63 -5.06 -11.59
N LEU A 134 16.34 -5.92 -10.85
CA LEU A 134 15.79 -7.18 -10.39
C LEU A 134 14.76 -7.02 -9.27
N GLY A 135 14.97 -6.07 -8.35
CA GLY A 135 13.98 -5.71 -7.33
C GLY A 135 12.70 -5.20 -7.98
N PHE A 136 12.84 -4.23 -8.88
CA PHE A 136 11.72 -3.67 -9.64
C PHE A 136 10.99 -4.74 -10.50
N LEU A 137 11.74 -5.64 -11.12
CA LEU A 137 11.16 -6.75 -11.89
C LEU A 137 10.40 -7.72 -10.98
N GLY A 138 10.93 -7.98 -9.78
CA GLY A 138 10.26 -8.77 -8.75
C GLY A 138 8.93 -8.17 -8.35
N GLU A 139 8.93 -6.90 -7.94
CA GLU A 139 7.71 -6.14 -7.60
C GLU A 139 6.70 -6.18 -8.76
N SER A 140 7.17 -5.97 -9.99
CA SER A 140 6.33 -5.97 -11.18
C SER A 140 5.69 -7.33 -11.44
N GLU A 141 6.42 -8.43 -11.25
CA GLU A 141 5.87 -9.78 -11.38
C GLU A 141 4.83 -10.07 -10.29
N VAL A 142 5.07 -9.64 -9.04
CA VAL A 142 4.09 -9.77 -7.96
C VAL A 142 2.82 -9.03 -8.31
N VAL A 143 2.92 -7.75 -8.71
CA VAL A 143 1.76 -6.96 -9.13
C VAL A 143 1.04 -7.64 -10.30
N ARG A 144 1.78 -8.12 -11.31
CA ARG A 144 1.22 -8.81 -12.47
C ARG A 144 0.42 -10.05 -12.06
N ARG A 145 0.99 -10.89 -11.17
CA ARG A 145 0.34 -12.11 -10.66
C ARG A 145 -0.91 -11.77 -9.85
N LEU A 146 -0.81 -10.84 -8.91
CA LEU A 146 -1.96 -10.46 -8.08
C LEU A 146 -3.09 -9.83 -8.90
N ALA A 147 -2.76 -9.06 -9.94
CA ALA A 147 -3.73 -8.44 -10.84
C ALA A 147 -4.51 -9.45 -11.71
N GLU A 148 -4.08 -10.71 -11.77
CA GLU A 148 -4.86 -11.78 -12.40
C GLU A 148 -6.13 -12.11 -11.59
N ASN A 149 -6.22 -11.68 -10.33
CA ASN A 149 -7.39 -11.89 -9.48
C ASN A 149 -8.23 -10.61 -9.32
N SER A 150 -9.43 -10.62 -9.88
CA SER A 150 -10.38 -9.49 -9.82
C SER A 150 -10.91 -9.18 -8.42
N ARG A 151 -10.67 -10.04 -7.42
CA ARG A 151 -10.99 -9.76 -6.01
C ARG A 151 -9.99 -8.82 -5.34
N LEU A 152 -8.81 -8.61 -5.94
CA LEU A 152 -7.73 -7.85 -5.31
C LEU A 152 -7.59 -6.46 -5.94
N ASP A 153 -7.77 -5.43 -5.12
CA ASP A 153 -7.30 -4.08 -5.43
C ASP A 153 -5.84 -3.94 -4.99
N LEU A 154 -4.97 -3.46 -5.89
CA LEU A 154 -3.54 -3.34 -5.64
C LEU A 154 -3.11 -1.88 -5.45
N PHE A 155 -2.26 -1.66 -4.45
CA PHE A 155 -1.76 -0.34 -4.10
C PHE A 155 -0.23 -0.38 -3.90
N ARG A 156 0.40 0.73 -4.23
CA ARG A 156 1.75 1.07 -3.77
C ARG A 156 1.62 1.89 -2.50
N PRO A 157 2.22 1.47 -1.38
CA PRO A 157 2.22 2.29 -0.18
C PRO A 157 3.00 3.59 -0.42
N PHE A 158 2.56 4.65 0.25
CA PHE A 158 3.26 5.92 0.31
C PHE A 158 3.34 6.37 1.78
N PRO A 159 4.51 6.77 2.29
CA PRO A 159 5.80 6.80 1.60
C PRO A 159 6.27 5.39 1.20
N ASP A 160 7.29 5.31 0.33
CA ASP A 160 7.94 4.03 0.02
C ASP A 160 8.56 3.50 1.32
N LEU A 161 7.94 2.46 1.87
CA LEU A 161 8.34 1.86 3.13
C LEU A 161 9.09 0.58 2.82
N GLU A 162 10.28 0.42 3.38
CA GLU A 162 11.11 -0.76 3.14
C GLU A 162 10.37 -2.08 3.44
N MET A 163 9.37 -2.05 4.32
CA MET A 163 8.64 -3.23 4.81
C MET A 163 7.38 -3.63 4.03
N VAL A 164 6.83 -2.75 3.20
CA VAL A 164 5.68 -3.09 2.36
C VAL A 164 5.91 -2.39 1.03
N GLU A 165 6.10 -3.17 -0.03
CA GLU A 165 6.34 -2.67 -1.38
C GLU A 165 5.06 -2.78 -2.24
N VAL A 166 4.20 -3.76 -1.90
CA VAL A 166 2.88 -3.99 -2.51
C VAL A 166 1.84 -4.21 -1.43
N LEU A 167 0.71 -3.53 -1.54
CA LEU A 167 -0.46 -3.74 -0.68
C LEU A 167 -1.59 -4.29 -1.54
N ALA A 168 -2.18 -5.41 -1.12
CA ALA A 168 -3.39 -5.97 -1.72
C ALA A 168 -4.57 -5.79 -0.78
N ARG A 169 -5.75 -5.55 -1.35
CA ARG A 169 -7.01 -5.49 -0.60
C ARG A 169 -8.03 -6.40 -1.25
N ASP A 170 -8.67 -7.28 -0.50
CA ASP A 170 -9.85 -7.99 -0.98
C ASP A 170 -11.03 -7.01 -1.04
N ASN A 171 -11.58 -6.80 -2.22
CA ASN A 171 -12.66 -5.84 -2.46
C ASN A 171 -14.02 -6.31 -1.91
N ALA A 172 -14.18 -7.60 -1.59
CA ALA A 172 -15.41 -8.12 -1.01
C ALA A 172 -15.41 -7.99 0.53
N THR A 173 -14.28 -8.31 1.18
CA THR A 173 -14.16 -8.28 2.65
C THR A 173 -13.57 -6.97 3.17
N GLY A 174 -12.83 -6.26 2.32
CA GLY A 174 -12.05 -5.08 2.66
C GLY A 174 -10.77 -5.38 3.45
N GLY A 175 -10.39 -6.65 3.61
CA GLY A 175 -9.16 -7.06 4.28
C GLY A 175 -7.91 -6.65 3.52
N TYR A 176 -6.82 -6.33 4.23
CA TYR A 176 -5.57 -5.85 3.65
C TYR A 176 -4.42 -6.83 3.90
N LEU A 177 -3.57 -6.98 2.91
CA LEU A 177 -2.35 -7.79 2.92
C LEU A 177 -1.16 -6.94 2.48
N GLY A 178 -0.19 -6.76 3.37
CA GLY A 178 1.09 -6.13 3.06
C GLY A 178 2.12 -7.15 2.57
N LEU A 179 2.82 -6.84 1.48
CA LEU A 179 3.88 -7.67 0.92
C LEU A 179 5.19 -6.87 0.80
N GLN A 180 6.23 -7.38 1.44
CA GLN A 180 7.61 -6.99 1.16
C GLN A 180 8.18 -7.91 0.08
N VAL A 181 8.57 -7.38 -1.08
CA VAL A 181 9.06 -8.22 -2.17
C VAL A 181 10.59 -8.27 -2.12
N LYS A 182 11.16 -9.48 -2.22
CA LYS A 182 12.60 -9.66 -2.33
C LYS A 182 12.89 -10.57 -3.51
N ALA A 183 13.46 -10.01 -4.57
CA ALA A 183 13.92 -10.75 -5.73
C ALA A 183 15.44 -10.86 -5.73
N ALA A 184 15.96 -12.06 -5.93
CA ALA A 184 17.38 -12.28 -6.08
C ALA A 184 17.66 -13.45 -7.04
N GLY A 185 18.80 -13.37 -7.74
CA GLY A 185 19.31 -14.43 -8.61
C GLY A 185 20.37 -15.25 -7.88
N PRO A 186 20.51 -16.55 -8.15
CA PRO A 186 21.55 -17.37 -7.56
C PRO A 186 22.92 -17.00 -8.14
N VAL A 187 23.98 -17.12 -7.34
CA VAL A 187 25.36 -16.80 -7.75
C VAL A 187 25.90 -17.82 -8.78
N ALA A 188 25.30 -19.01 -8.84
CA ALA A 188 25.60 -20.08 -9.79
C ALA A 188 24.34 -20.92 -10.07
N HIS A 189 24.34 -21.69 -11.16
CA HIS A 189 23.21 -22.53 -11.54
C HIS A 189 22.80 -23.51 -10.42
N GLY A 190 21.52 -23.53 -10.06
CA GLY A 190 20.99 -24.38 -8.97
C GLY A 190 21.43 -23.97 -7.56
N ALA A 191 22.15 -22.86 -7.40
CA ALA A 191 22.58 -22.37 -6.10
C ALA A 191 21.44 -21.71 -5.32
N GLU A 192 21.66 -21.48 -4.03
CA GLU A 192 20.74 -20.75 -3.17
C GLU A 192 20.64 -19.28 -3.57
N VAL A 193 19.41 -18.80 -3.62
CA VAL A 193 19.06 -17.39 -3.59
C VAL A 193 19.10 -16.92 -2.14
N ARG A 194 19.90 -15.89 -1.88
CA ARG A 194 20.05 -15.31 -0.55
C ARG A 194 19.39 -13.95 -0.55
N VAL A 195 18.35 -13.80 0.26
CA VAL A 195 17.71 -12.50 0.49
C VAL A 195 17.98 -12.06 1.91
N ALA A 196 18.29 -10.78 2.06
CA ALA A 196 18.58 -10.13 3.33
C ALA A 196 17.45 -9.16 3.68
N ILE A 197 17.04 -9.16 4.94
CA ILE A 197 16.01 -8.28 5.50
C ILE A 197 16.65 -7.53 6.65
N HIS A 198 16.69 -6.19 6.57
CA HIS A 198 17.40 -5.36 7.53
C HIS A 198 16.64 -5.32 8.87
N LYS A 199 17.33 -5.61 9.98
CA LYS A 199 16.67 -5.70 11.31
C LYS A 199 16.16 -4.35 11.80
N ALA A 200 16.85 -3.25 11.48
CA ALA A 200 16.51 -1.93 12.02
C ALA A 200 15.19 -1.37 11.48
N THR A 201 14.75 -1.84 10.31
CA THR A 201 13.51 -1.39 9.66
C THR A 201 12.42 -2.46 9.72
N PHE A 202 12.73 -3.64 10.29
CA PHE A 202 11.81 -4.75 10.41
C PHE A 202 10.78 -4.54 11.51
N ILE A 203 9.51 -4.44 11.12
CA ILE A 203 8.36 -4.38 12.04
C ILE A 203 7.41 -5.52 11.65
N PRO A 204 7.30 -6.59 12.46
CA PRO A 204 6.42 -7.70 12.14
C PRO A 204 4.95 -7.33 12.38
N ALA A 205 4.06 -7.84 11.53
CA ALA A 205 2.61 -7.64 11.63
C ALA A 205 1.87 -8.88 11.10
N SER A 206 0.69 -9.17 11.67
CA SER A 206 -0.09 -10.38 11.35
C SER A 206 -0.60 -10.42 9.90
N ASN A 207 -0.73 -9.27 9.25
CA ASN A 207 -1.19 -9.12 7.88
C ASN A 207 -0.05 -8.78 6.89
N THR A 208 1.21 -8.91 7.31
CA THR A 208 2.37 -8.54 6.49
C THR A 208 3.28 -9.75 6.28
N PHE A 209 3.68 -9.97 5.03
CA PHE A 209 4.43 -11.14 4.58
C PHE A 209 5.65 -10.72 3.76
N VAL A 210 6.72 -11.49 3.88
CA VAL A 210 7.90 -11.40 3.00
C VAL A 210 7.70 -12.37 1.84
N LEU A 211 7.70 -11.84 0.62
CA LEU A 211 7.57 -12.58 -0.61
C LEU A 211 8.92 -12.69 -1.31
N VAL A 212 9.47 -13.90 -1.40
CA VAL A 212 10.79 -14.14 -2.02
C VAL A 212 10.62 -14.76 -3.40
N LEU A 213 11.22 -14.10 -4.39
CA LEU A 213 11.29 -14.56 -5.78
C LEU A 213 12.72 -14.91 -6.17
N ALA A 214 12.88 -16.06 -6.82
CA ALA A 214 14.16 -16.51 -7.35
C ALA A 214 14.23 -16.26 -8.86
N TRP A 215 15.20 -15.47 -9.31
CA TRP A 215 15.41 -15.20 -10.73
C TRP A 215 16.35 -16.20 -11.38
N ILE A 216 15.91 -16.81 -12.48
CA ILE A 216 16.68 -17.78 -13.28
C ILE A 216 17.18 -17.07 -14.53
N ALA A 217 18.41 -16.56 -14.47
CA ALA A 217 18.98 -15.70 -15.49
C ALA A 217 19.05 -16.35 -16.88
N GLU A 218 19.32 -17.66 -16.92
CA GLU A 218 19.44 -18.44 -18.16
C GLU A 218 18.13 -18.46 -18.95
N ASN A 219 17.00 -18.45 -18.23
CA ASN A 219 15.68 -18.54 -18.82
C ASN A 219 14.96 -17.17 -18.84
N GLN A 220 15.61 -16.12 -18.33
CA GLN A 220 15.04 -14.79 -18.12
C GLN A 220 13.64 -14.82 -17.50
N ARG A 221 13.47 -15.65 -16.46
CA ARG A 221 12.19 -15.80 -15.74
C ARG A 221 12.41 -16.04 -14.27
N PHE A 222 11.38 -15.78 -13.47
CA PHE A 222 11.33 -16.25 -12.10
C PHE A 222 11.11 -17.77 -12.05
N ALA A 223 11.61 -18.41 -11.01
CA ALA A 223 11.30 -19.80 -10.71
C ALA A 223 9.78 -19.96 -10.52
N ASP A 224 9.29 -21.18 -10.80
CA ASP A 224 7.86 -21.50 -10.67
C ASP A 224 7.40 -21.60 -9.20
N GLU A 225 8.33 -21.50 -8.25
CA GLU A 225 8.14 -21.52 -6.80
C GLU A 225 8.62 -20.21 -6.17
N CYS A 226 7.89 -19.71 -5.18
CA CYS A 226 8.24 -18.58 -4.33
C CYS A 226 8.12 -18.92 -2.84
N LEU A 227 8.63 -18.05 -1.96
CA LEU A 227 8.33 -18.13 -0.53
C LEU A 227 7.35 -17.03 -0.14
N VAL A 228 6.34 -17.38 0.65
CA VAL A 228 5.43 -16.43 1.29
C VAL A 228 5.52 -16.63 2.80
N VAL A 229 6.29 -15.76 3.47
CA VAL A 229 6.65 -15.92 4.88
C VAL A 229 5.90 -14.88 5.71
N PRO A 230 5.04 -15.26 6.67
CA PRO A 230 4.49 -14.32 7.64
C PRO A 230 5.64 -13.62 8.36
N THR A 231 5.59 -12.29 8.47
CA THR A 231 6.67 -11.55 9.16
C THR A 231 6.85 -12.02 10.61
N LEU A 232 5.78 -12.47 11.28
CA LEU A 232 5.85 -13.04 12.63
C LEU A 232 6.73 -14.30 12.73
N ASP A 233 6.83 -15.08 11.65
CA ASP A 233 7.58 -16.34 11.64
C ASP A 233 9.06 -16.12 11.25
N LEU A 234 9.39 -14.96 10.65
CA LEU A 234 10.71 -14.67 10.12
C LEU A 234 11.85 -14.89 11.15
N PRO A 235 11.76 -14.43 12.42
CA PRO A 235 12.83 -14.61 13.39
C PRO A 235 13.12 -16.08 13.75
N ALA A 236 12.13 -16.97 13.58
CA ALA A 236 12.28 -18.39 13.90
C ALA A 236 12.95 -19.20 12.78
N ILE A 237 12.84 -18.73 11.53
CA ILE A 237 13.25 -19.50 10.35
C ILE A 237 14.46 -18.90 9.62
N ALA A 238 14.72 -17.60 9.81
CA ALA A 238 15.81 -16.92 9.13
C ALA A 238 17.14 -17.16 9.86
N ARG A 239 18.23 -17.18 9.08
CA ARG A 239 19.58 -17.14 9.65
C ARG A 239 19.90 -15.73 10.07
N GLU A 240 20.39 -15.58 11.28
CA GLU A 240 20.72 -14.27 11.85
C GLU A 240 22.17 -13.86 11.49
N ASP A 241 22.35 -12.63 11.02
CA ASP A 241 23.65 -11.94 11.02
C ASP A 241 23.60 -10.71 11.95
N ALA A 242 24.67 -9.90 12.03
CA ALA A 242 24.71 -8.72 12.90
C ALA A 242 23.57 -7.71 12.62
N THR A 243 23.25 -7.43 11.36
CA THR A 243 22.32 -6.38 10.92
C THR A 243 21.13 -6.89 10.12
N HIS A 244 21.11 -8.14 9.69
CA HIS A 244 20.08 -8.72 8.82
C HIS A 244 19.60 -10.10 9.28
N TRP A 245 18.36 -10.39 8.91
CA TRP A 245 17.84 -11.74 8.75
C TRP A 245 18.09 -12.22 7.33
N ARG A 246 18.50 -13.48 7.16
CA ARG A 246 18.75 -14.09 5.85
C ARG A 246 17.89 -15.31 5.61
N LEU A 247 17.20 -15.31 4.47
CA LEU A 247 16.52 -16.49 3.95
C LEU A 247 17.35 -17.08 2.82
N ASN A 248 17.66 -18.37 2.93
CA ASN A 248 18.39 -19.14 1.93
C ASN A 248 17.40 -19.99 1.15
N PHE A 249 16.88 -19.44 0.06
CA PHE A 249 15.88 -20.08 -0.76
C PHE A 249 16.52 -20.81 -1.93
N ARG A 250 16.29 -22.12 -2.03
CA ARG A 250 16.66 -22.91 -3.22
C ARG A 250 15.38 -23.43 -3.87
N PRO A 251 14.93 -22.88 -5.01
CA PRO A 251 13.75 -23.37 -5.71
C PRO A 251 13.90 -24.83 -6.11
N ASN A 252 12.82 -25.61 -6.03
CA ASN A 252 12.80 -27.03 -6.44
C ASN A 252 13.83 -27.92 -5.71
N ASN A 253 14.29 -27.53 -4.51
CA ASN A 253 15.21 -28.33 -3.73
C ASN A 253 14.48 -29.56 -3.16
N PRO A 254 14.92 -30.80 -3.44
CA PRO A 254 14.31 -31.99 -2.86
C PRO A 254 14.63 -32.19 -1.37
N GLU A 255 15.66 -31.52 -0.85
CA GLU A 255 16.04 -31.59 0.56
C GLU A 255 15.07 -30.78 1.42
N ARG A 256 14.66 -31.37 2.55
CA ARG A 256 13.77 -30.70 3.49
C ARG A 256 14.47 -29.53 4.18
N THR A 257 13.78 -28.40 4.23
CA THR A 257 14.27 -27.17 4.87
C THR A 257 13.21 -26.55 5.79
N PRO A 258 13.60 -25.72 6.78
CA PRO A 258 12.65 -24.94 7.57
C PRO A 258 11.78 -23.99 6.74
N LEU A 259 12.16 -23.73 5.49
CA LEU A 259 11.40 -22.88 4.56
C LEU A 259 10.28 -23.63 3.82
N ASP A 260 10.25 -24.96 3.88
CA ASP A 260 9.28 -25.78 3.13
C ASP A 260 7.82 -25.43 3.41
N PRO A 261 7.40 -25.13 4.65
CA PRO A 261 6.01 -24.73 4.92
C PRO A 261 5.58 -23.44 4.22
N TYR A 262 6.54 -22.60 3.80
CA TYR A 262 6.29 -21.29 3.18
C TYR A 262 6.48 -21.32 1.67
N ARG A 263 6.77 -22.50 1.08
CA ARG A 263 6.94 -22.67 -0.36
C ARG A 263 5.57 -22.73 -1.04
N HIS A 264 5.39 -21.89 -2.05
CA HIS A 264 4.17 -21.86 -2.85
C HIS A 264 4.49 -21.80 -4.35
N PRO A 265 3.65 -22.40 -5.21
CA PRO A 265 3.74 -22.14 -6.64
C PRO A 265 3.47 -20.66 -6.92
N LEU A 266 4.35 -20.01 -7.67
CA LEU A 266 4.19 -18.60 -8.05
C LEU A 266 2.88 -18.37 -8.84
N SER A 267 2.45 -19.38 -9.61
CA SER A 267 1.18 -19.37 -10.34
C SER A 267 -0.06 -19.36 -9.44
N LYS A 268 0.07 -19.64 -8.14
CA LYS A 268 -1.01 -19.62 -7.15
C LYS A 268 -0.99 -18.40 -6.25
N LEU A 269 -0.07 -17.46 -6.48
CA LEU A 269 0.12 -16.29 -5.63
C LEU A 269 -1.14 -15.44 -5.47
N SER A 270 -1.93 -15.29 -6.54
CA SER A 270 -3.15 -14.46 -6.52
C SER A 270 -4.28 -15.06 -5.67
N GLN A 271 -4.41 -16.39 -5.66
CA GLN A 271 -5.34 -17.08 -4.76
C GLN A 271 -4.83 -17.05 -3.32
N LEU A 272 -3.54 -17.32 -3.13
CA LEU A 272 -2.93 -17.29 -1.80
C LEU A 272 -3.11 -15.91 -1.14
N ALA A 273 -2.88 -14.83 -1.89
CA ALA A 273 -3.07 -13.48 -1.39
C ALA A 273 -4.52 -13.21 -0.98
N GLU A 274 -5.51 -13.66 -1.75
CA GLU A 274 -6.92 -13.57 -1.36
C GLU A 274 -7.19 -14.31 -0.04
N ASP A 275 -6.72 -15.56 0.08
CA ASP A 275 -6.94 -16.36 1.29
C ASP A 275 -6.31 -15.70 2.54
N LEU A 276 -5.16 -15.04 2.38
CA LEU A 276 -4.44 -14.36 3.46
C LEU A 276 -5.08 -13.01 3.88
N THR A 277 -5.96 -12.42 3.07
CA THR A 277 -6.67 -11.18 3.46
C THR A 277 -7.80 -11.39 4.47
N VAL A 278 -8.14 -12.64 4.77
CA VAL A 278 -9.25 -13.03 5.67
C VAL A 278 -8.76 -13.35 7.09
N LEU A 279 -7.44 -13.42 7.31
CA LEU A 279 -6.79 -13.68 8.60
C LEU A 279 -6.81 -12.44 9.51
#